data_AF-A0A1B6KJD8-F1
#
_entry.id   AF-A0A1B6KJD8-F1
#
_cell.length_a   1.000
_cell.length_b   1.000
_cell.length_c   1.000
_cell.angle_alpha   90.00
_cell.angle_beta   90.00
_cell.angle_gamma   90.00
#
_symmetry.space_group_name_H-M   'P 1'
#
loop_
_entity.id
_entity.type
_entity.pdbx_description
1 polymer ?
#
loop_
_entity_poly.entity_id
_entity_poly.type
_entity_poly.pdbx_seq_one_letter_code
_entity_poly.pdbx_strand_id
1 'polypeptide(L)'
;MNAKLCRVSLEITSDNLVGTDKNFQNWDVILVGDLFYDWKVVDPLMPMLREACMQGKTIYFGDPSTLMKNNHKDLTTKAMYNLSQFTTDWSGHTETQVLILYC
;
A
#
# COMPACT_ATOMS: atom_id res chain seq x y z
N MET A 1 13.35 -11.91 -0.44
CA MET A 1 12.64 -11.63 0.83
C MET A 1 13.02 -12.69 1.85
N ASN A 2 13.37 -12.31 3.08
CA ASN A 2 13.99 -13.20 4.07
C ASN A 2 12.97 -13.97 4.93
N ALA A 3 11.90 -14.49 4.32
CA ALA A 3 10.78 -15.13 5.03
C ALA A 3 11.21 -16.25 5.99
N LYS A 4 12.09 -17.13 5.52
CA LYS A 4 12.67 -18.22 6.31
C LYS A 4 13.43 -17.71 7.54
N LEU A 5 14.18 -16.60 7.41
CA LEU A 5 14.92 -15.99 8.51
C LEU A 5 13.96 -15.36 9.53
N CYS A 6 12.91 -14.72 9.05
CA CYS A 6 11.87 -14.09 9.89
C CYS A 6 10.84 -15.10 10.44
N ARG A 7 10.95 -16.38 10.08
CA ARG A 7 10.01 -17.46 10.47
C ARG A 7 8.55 -17.12 10.11
N VAL A 8 8.36 -16.50 8.95
CA VAL A 8 7.03 -16.20 8.40
C VAL A 8 6.75 -17.12 7.21
N SER A 9 5.50 -17.58 7.11
CA SER A 9 5.01 -18.25 5.90
C SER A 9 4.65 -17.18 4.87
N LEU A 10 4.97 -17.41 3.60
CA LEU A 10 4.57 -16.55 2.49
C LEU A 10 3.91 -17.39 1.42
N GLU A 11 2.74 -16.95 1.01
CA GLU A 11 2.10 -17.39 -0.22
C GLU A 11 2.32 -16.28 -1.26
N ILE A 12 2.83 -16.66 -2.44
CA ILE A 12 3.12 -15.73 -3.52
C ILE A 12 2.27 -16.14 -4.71
N THR A 13 1.58 -15.18 -5.30
CA THR A 13 0.85 -15.36 -6.54
C THR A 13 1.26 -14.29 -7.55
N SER A 14 1.23 -14.67 -8.83
CA SER A 14 1.35 -13.74 -9.97
C SER A 14 0.00 -13.49 -10.64
N ASP A 15 -1.08 -13.98 -10.05
CA ASP A 15 -2.44 -13.69 -10.52
C ASP A 15 -2.72 -12.20 -10.40
N ASN A 16 -3.42 -11.64 -11.38
CA ASN A 16 -3.96 -10.31 -11.24
C ASN A 16 -5.06 -10.34 -10.17
N LEU A 17 -4.83 -9.68 -9.03
CA LEU A 17 -5.82 -9.56 -7.96
C LEU A 17 -6.74 -8.34 -8.17
N VAL A 18 -6.33 -7.39 -9.00
CA VAL A 18 -7.07 -6.16 -9.29
C VAL A 18 -8.23 -6.45 -10.24
N GLY A 19 -9.44 -6.04 -9.87
CA GLY A 19 -10.65 -6.29 -10.64
C GLY A 19 -11.18 -7.73 -10.54
N THR A 20 -10.70 -8.52 -9.58
CA THR A 20 -11.28 -9.84 -9.28
C THR A 20 -12.31 -9.73 -8.16
N ASP A 21 -13.34 -10.59 -8.18
CA ASP A 21 -14.35 -10.68 -7.11
C ASP A 21 -13.77 -11.20 -5.77
N LYS A 22 -12.46 -11.46 -5.71
CA LYS A 22 -11.76 -11.84 -4.48
C LYS A 22 -11.60 -10.59 -3.60
N ASN A 23 -12.66 -10.25 -2.86
CA ASN A 23 -12.73 -9.09 -1.95
C ASN A 23 -11.86 -9.20 -0.70
N PHE A 24 -10.60 -9.61 -0.85
CA PHE A 24 -9.62 -9.72 0.25
C PHE A 24 -10.17 -10.45 1.50
N GLN A 25 -11.14 -11.35 1.34
CA GLN A 25 -12.07 -11.72 2.43
C GLN A 25 -11.35 -12.27 3.66
N ASN A 26 -10.28 -13.03 3.46
CA ASN A 26 -9.51 -13.67 4.52
C ASN A 26 -8.31 -12.84 5.00
N TRP A 27 -8.24 -11.55 4.65
CA TRP A 27 -7.14 -10.67 5.02
C TRP A 27 -7.60 -9.71 6.12
N ASP A 28 -6.81 -9.61 7.19
CA ASP A 28 -7.02 -8.62 8.26
C ASP A 28 -6.36 -7.27 7.92
N VAL A 29 -5.19 -7.34 7.27
CA VAL A 29 -4.36 -6.19 6.91
C VAL A 29 -3.95 -6.28 5.44
N ILE A 30 -4.08 -5.17 4.73
CA ILE A 30 -3.66 -5.01 3.34
C ILE A 30 -2.52 -3.99 3.30
N LEU A 31 -1.35 -4.41 2.81
CA LEU A 31 -0.20 -3.54 2.59
C LEU A 31 -0.05 -3.30 1.09
N VAL A 32 -0.10 -2.04 0.68
CA VAL A 32 0.02 -1.64 -0.72
C VAL A 32 1.28 -0.81 -0.86
N GLY A 33 2.20 -1.22 -1.72
CA GLY A 33 3.42 -0.48 -2.02
C GLY A 33 3.77 -0.65 -3.49
N ASP A 34 4.49 0.33 -4.05
CA ASP A 34 5.03 0.26 -5.42
C ASP A 34 3.98 0.06 -6.53
N LEU A 35 2.77 0.61 -6.36
CA LEU A 35 1.71 0.56 -7.38
C LEU A 35 1.27 1.95 -7.86
N PHE A 36 1.72 3.02 -7.19
CA PHE A 36 1.13 4.36 -7.29
C PHE A 36 1.69 5.26 -8.38
N TYR A 37 2.41 4.67 -9.35
CA TYR A 37 2.89 5.34 -10.56
C TYR A 37 2.10 4.96 -11.81
N ASP A 38 1.30 3.89 -11.76
CA ASP A 38 0.42 3.49 -12.88
C ASP A 38 -1.05 3.61 -12.49
N TRP A 39 -1.68 4.71 -12.91
CA TRP A 39 -3.11 4.97 -12.66
C TRP A 39 -4.03 3.88 -13.22
N LYS A 40 -3.61 3.13 -14.25
CA LYS A 40 -4.41 2.01 -14.77
C LYS A 40 -4.57 0.88 -13.74
N VAL A 41 -3.65 0.79 -12.78
CA VAL A 41 -3.71 -0.16 -11.67
C VAL A 41 -4.41 0.47 -10.47
N VAL A 42 -4.08 1.73 -10.15
CA VAL A 42 -4.63 2.43 -8.97
C VAL A 42 -6.13 2.63 -9.07
N ASP A 43 -6.64 3.07 -10.22
CA ASP A 43 -8.05 3.42 -10.42
C ASP A 43 -9.01 2.24 -10.11
N PRO A 44 -8.80 1.03 -10.65
CA PRO A 44 -9.63 -0.12 -10.29
C PRO A 44 -9.33 -0.69 -8.90
N LEU A 45 -8.13 -0.48 -8.35
CA LEU A 45 -7.76 -1.01 -7.02
C LEU A 45 -8.41 -0.21 -5.88
N MET A 46 -8.46 1.12 -5.97
CA MET A 46 -8.94 1.97 -4.88
C MET A 46 -10.38 1.68 -4.42
N PRO A 47 -11.37 1.46 -5.31
CA PRO A 47 -12.71 1.02 -4.92
C PRO A 47 -12.69 -0.30 -4.14
N MET A 48 -11.89 -1.27 -4.56
CA MET A 48 -11.76 -2.56 -3.86
C MET A 48 -11.16 -2.40 -2.47
N LEU A 49 -10.16 -1.53 -2.31
CA LEU A 49 -9.57 -1.22 -1.00
C LEU A 49 -10.60 -0.53 -0.10
N ARG A 50 -11.41 0.40 -0.62
CA ARG A 50 -12.47 1.04 0.18
C ARG A 50 -13.52 0.04 0.65
N GLU A 51 -13.96 -0.86 -0.24
CA GLU A 51 -14.88 -1.93 0.13
C GLU A 51 -14.29 -2.83 1.22
N ALA A 52 -13.03 -3.26 1.06
CA ALA A 52 -12.32 -4.02 2.09
C ALA A 52 -12.23 -3.28 3.43
N CYS A 53 -11.97 -1.98 3.39
CA CYS A 53 -11.88 -1.15 4.58
C CYS A 53 -13.25 -1.00 5.28
N MET A 54 -14.34 -0.84 4.53
CA MET A 54 -15.71 -0.89 5.08
C MET A 54 -16.07 -2.25 5.69
N GLN A 55 -15.45 -3.33 5.21
CA GLN A 55 -15.55 -4.68 5.79
C GLN A 55 -14.63 -4.89 7.00
N GLY A 56 -13.99 -3.83 7.52
CA GLY A 56 -13.18 -3.87 8.74
C GLY A 56 -11.70 -4.20 8.52
N LYS A 57 -11.22 -4.25 7.28
CA LYS A 57 -9.81 -4.52 6.97
C LYS A 57 -8.97 -3.26 7.17
N THR A 58 -7.77 -3.41 7.71
CA THR A 58 -6.83 -2.29 7.86
C THR A 58 -5.97 -2.15 6.62
N ILE A 59 -5.89 -0.97 6.02
CA ILE A 59 -5.19 -0.77 4.75
C ILE A 59 -4.10 0.29 4.90
N TYR A 60 -2.87 -0.10 4.60
CA TYR A 60 -1.70 0.78 4.63
C TYR A 60 -1.08 0.95 3.25
N PHE A 61 -0.62 2.17 2.99
CA PHE A 61 0.02 2.56 1.74
C PHE A 61 1.46 2.97 2.05
N GLY A 62 2.42 2.19 1.58
CA GLY A 62 3.85 2.50 1.71
C GLY A 62 4.33 3.39 0.57
N ASP A 63 5.20 4.32 0.90
CA ASP A 63 5.84 5.26 -0.04
C ASP A 63 4.85 5.90 -1.05
N PRO A 64 3.79 6.53 -0.56
CA PRO A 64 2.78 7.13 -1.42
C PRO A 64 3.37 8.35 -2.16
N SER A 65 3.07 8.45 -3.45
CA SER A 65 3.34 9.68 -4.18
C SER A 65 2.49 10.84 -3.62
N THR A 66 2.97 12.08 -3.74
CA THR A 66 2.19 13.27 -3.38
C THR A 66 0.86 13.32 -4.14
N LEU A 67 0.82 12.77 -5.36
CA LEU A 67 -0.39 12.69 -6.18
C LEU A 67 -1.47 11.79 -5.55
N MET A 68 -1.09 10.68 -4.91
CA MET A 68 -2.05 9.82 -4.22
C MET A 68 -2.83 10.56 -3.14
N LYS A 69 -2.14 11.36 -2.31
CA LYS A 69 -2.80 12.17 -1.28
C LYS A 69 -3.76 13.19 -1.87
N ASN A 70 -3.37 13.82 -2.96
CA ASN A 70 -4.18 14.86 -3.58
C ASN A 70 -5.47 14.29 -4.21
N ASN A 71 -5.40 13.09 -4.76
CA ASN A 71 -6.51 12.42 -5.43
C ASN A 71 -7.41 11.61 -4.47
N HIS A 72 -6.89 11.20 -3.30
CA HIS A 72 -7.59 10.37 -2.32
C HIS A 72 -7.58 11.03 -0.94
N LYS A 73 -8.55 11.90 -0.68
CA LYS A 73 -8.68 12.69 0.57
C LYS A 73 -8.98 11.86 1.81
N ASP A 74 -9.44 10.63 1.60
CA ASP A 74 -9.69 9.60 2.60
C ASP A 74 -8.40 8.93 3.12
N LEU A 75 -7.26 9.19 2.47
CA LEU A 75 -5.95 8.75 2.93
C LEU A 75 -5.34 9.76 3.91
N THR A 76 -4.89 9.26 5.06
CA THR A 76 -4.25 10.08 6.09
C THR A 76 -2.84 9.58 6.38
N THR A 77 -1.89 10.47 6.67
CA THR A 77 -0.56 10.06 7.15
C THR A 77 -0.71 9.29 8.46
N LYS A 78 -0.29 8.03 8.49
CA LYS A 78 -0.19 7.23 9.72
C LYS A 78 1.16 7.40 10.40
N ALA A 79 2.23 7.45 9.62
CA ALA A 79 3.60 7.58 10.11
C ALA A 79 4.50 8.25 9.06
N MET A 80 5.57 8.86 9.54
CA MET A 80 6.65 9.46 8.73
C MET A 80 7.98 8.86 9.17
N TYR A 81 8.87 8.64 8.22
CA TYR A 81 10.16 8.01 8.43
C TYR A 81 11.24 8.77 7.68
N ASN A 82 12.37 9.01 8.36
CA ASN A 82 13.57 9.51 7.71
C ASN A 82 14.21 8.40 6.89
N LEU A 83 14.61 8.74 5.67
CA LEU A 83 15.36 7.82 4.80
C LEU A 83 16.83 7.80 5.19
N SER A 84 17.49 6.68 4.87
CA SER A 84 18.94 6.56 5.06
C SER A 84 19.69 7.52 4.14
N GLN A 85 20.91 7.93 4.52
CA GLN A 85 21.75 8.76 3.64
C GLN A 85 21.94 8.14 2.26
N PHE A 86 22.12 6.81 2.19
CA PHE A 86 22.22 6.08 0.92
C PHE A 86 20.97 6.28 0.05
N THR A 87 19.78 6.17 0.63
CA THR A 87 18.53 6.38 -0.10
C THR A 87 18.38 7.82 -0.54
N THR A 88 18.71 8.78 0.33
CA THR A 88 18.69 10.22 0.02
C THR A 88 19.63 10.56 -1.15
N ASP A 89 20.85 10.02 -1.15
CA ASP A 89 21.83 10.26 -2.21
C ASP A 89 21.37 9.67 -3.56
N TRP A 90 20.59 8.59 -3.52
CA TRP A 90 20.09 7.89 -4.70
C TRP A 90 18.80 8.51 -5.27
N SER A 91 17.82 8.83 -4.42
CA SER A 91 16.48 9.29 -4.85
C SER A 91 16.24 10.78 -4.69
N GLY A 92 17.07 11.48 -3.91
CA GLY A 92 16.86 12.88 -3.53
C GLY A 92 15.80 13.11 -2.45
N HIS A 93 15.13 12.05 -1.96
CA HIS A 93 14.13 12.13 -0.91
C HIS A 93 14.74 11.87 0.46
N THR A 94 14.44 12.74 1.44
CA THR A 94 14.93 12.62 2.82
C THR A 94 13.96 11.89 3.74
N GLU A 95 12.69 11.84 3.36
CA GLU A 95 11.60 11.31 4.17
C GLU A 95 10.62 10.53 3.30
N THR A 96 9.98 9.53 3.90
CA THR A 96 8.81 8.84 3.34
C THR A 96 7.72 8.75 4.39
N GLN A 97 6.55 8.31 3.99
CA GLN A 97 5.39 8.19 4.86
C GLN A 97 4.63 6.90 4.59
N VAL A 98 3.85 6.50 5.58
CA VAL A 98 2.84 5.44 5.43
C VAL A 98 1.48 6.11 5.56
N LEU A 99 0.59 5.90 4.59
CA LEU A 99 -0.81 6.31 4.72
C LEU A 99 -1.65 5.17 5.24
N ILE A 100 -2.77 5.54 5.85
CA ILE A 100 -3.85 4.64 6.19
C ILE A 100 -5.12 5.13 5.50
N LEU A 101 -5.93 4.19 5.02
CA LEU A 101 -7.29 4.46 4.56
C LEU A 101 -8.25 4.32 5.74
N TYR A 102 -9.04 5.37 5.99
CA TYR A 102 -10.10 5.35 7.00
C TYR A 102 -11.47 5.18 6.34
N CYS A 103 -12.23 4.26 6.91
CA CYS A 103 -13.66 4.05 6.77
C CYS A 103 -14.23 4.09 8.20
#